data_AF-A0A6L7QH32-F1
#
_entry.id   AF-A0A6L7QH32-F1
#
_cell.length_a   1.000
_cell.length_b   1.000
_cell.length_c   1.000
_cell.angle_alpha   90.00
_cell.angle_beta   90.00
_cell.angle_gamma   90.00
#
_symmetry.space_group_name_H-M   'P 1'
#
loop_
_entity.id
_entity.type
_entity.pdbx_description
1 polymer ?
#
loop_
_entity_poly.entity_id
_entity_poly.type
_entity_poly.pdbx_seq_one_letter_code
_entity_poly.pdbx_strand_id
1 'polypeptide(L)'
;MSLILILLSLSAAIQINAANPPNAVGVPPEGLDPPWLDSRRQAQVAAAADYAVFCDFSFTDRQPASGIAFHHRIVDDSGRHYRPNHYDHGNGIALADVDGDGRTDLYFFNQTAPNGMWRNEGGGQFTDITEQG
;
A
#
# COMPACT_ATOMS: atom_id res chain seq x y z
N MET A 1 36.57 -3.05 18.46
CA MET A 1 35.98 -2.20 19.52
C MET A 1 34.47 -2.37 19.38
N SER A 2 33.91 -3.32 20.13
CA SER A 2 32.51 -3.75 20.00
C SER A 2 31.62 -2.88 20.87
N LEU A 3 30.57 -2.30 20.30
CA LEU A 3 29.56 -1.54 21.03
C LEU A 3 28.31 -2.41 21.18
N ILE A 4 28.08 -2.90 22.40
CA ILE A 4 26.85 -3.55 22.84
C ILE A 4 25.92 -2.44 23.33
N LEU A 5 24.77 -2.25 22.67
CA LEU A 5 23.74 -1.32 23.13
C LEU A 5 22.75 -2.08 24.02
N ILE A 6 22.79 -1.80 25.34
CA ILE A 6 21.82 -2.28 26.32
C ILE A 6 20.64 -1.30 26.31
N LEU A 7 19.46 -1.73 25.86
CA LEU A 7 18.22 -0.98 26.09
C LEU A 7 17.64 -1.33 27.47
N LEU A 8 17.71 -0.38 28.40
CA LEU A 8 16.97 -0.36 29.65
C LEU A 8 15.52 0.03 29.39
N SER A 9 14.58 -0.80 29.85
CA SER A 9 13.14 -0.55 29.84
C SER A 9 12.80 0.59 30.81
N LEU A 10 12.23 1.69 30.29
CA LEU A 10 11.60 2.73 31.11
C LEU A 10 10.08 2.65 30.90
N SER A 11 9.37 2.10 31.90
CA SER A 11 7.92 2.04 31.95
C SER A 11 7.39 3.41 32.40
N ALA A 12 7.09 4.31 31.45
CA ALA A 12 6.28 5.48 31.72
C ALA A 12 4.81 5.14 31.44
N ALA A 13 4.03 4.93 32.50
CA ALA A 13 2.58 4.80 32.40
C ALA A 13 1.99 6.17 32.05
N ILE A 14 1.65 6.38 30.78
CA ILE A 14 0.76 7.46 30.36
C ILE A 14 -0.67 6.99 30.68
N GLN A 15 -1.27 7.62 31.67
CA GLN A 15 -2.65 7.41 32.06
C GLN A 15 -3.54 8.14 31.05
N ILE A 16 -3.96 7.42 30.00
CA ILE A 16 -4.88 7.96 28.98
C ILE A 16 -6.28 7.99 29.60
N ASN A 17 -6.78 9.20 29.81
CA ASN A 17 -8.14 9.49 30.27
C ASN A 17 -9.14 8.86 29.28
N ALA A 18 -10.06 8.05 29.79
CA ALA A 18 -11.04 7.30 29.01
C ALA A 18 -12.11 8.24 28.41
N ALA A 19 -11.79 8.88 27.29
CA ALA A 19 -12.78 9.46 26.40
C ALA A 19 -13.20 8.35 25.40
N ASN A 20 -14.47 7.93 25.51
CA ASN A 20 -15.16 6.89 24.72
C ASN A 20 -14.45 6.41 23.44
N PRO A 21 -14.10 5.12 23.31
CA PRO A 21 -13.48 4.63 22.09
C PRO A 21 -14.49 4.68 20.93
N PRO A 22 -14.16 5.32 19.79
CA PRO A 22 -15.03 5.32 18.63
C PRO A 22 -15.13 3.90 18.06
N ASN A 23 -16.37 3.40 17.96
CA ASN A 23 -16.76 2.16 17.29
C ASN A 23 -16.07 0.88 17.79
N ALA A 24 -16.51 0.37 18.94
CA ALA A 24 -16.33 -1.05 19.24
C ALA A 24 -17.09 -1.86 18.17
N VAL A 25 -16.36 -2.41 17.21
CA VAL A 25 -16.91 -3.41 16.30
C VAL A 25 -17.34 -4.58 17.18
N GLY A 26 -18.65 -4.86 17.21
CA GLY A 26 -19.21 -5.97 17.98
C GLY A 26 -18.77 -7.29 17.37
N VAL A 27 -17.55 -7.71 17.67
CA VAL A 27 -17.05 -9.04 17.30
C VAL A 27 -17.67 -10.02 18.28
N PRO A 28 -18.44 -11.02 17.81
CA PRO A 28 -18.93 -12.07 18.68
C PRO A 28 -17.76 -12.76 19.38
N PRO A 29 -17.85 -13.12 20.68
CA PRO A 29 -16.75 -13.74 21.42
C PRO A 29 -16.15 -14.97 20.71
N GLU A 30 -16.98 -15.73 19.98
CA GLU A 30 -16.59 -16.88 19.17
C GLU A 30 -15.66 -16.54 17.98
N GLY A 31 -15.60 -15.28 17.56
CA GLY A 31 -14.73 -14.81 16.47
C GLY A 31 -13.36 -14.30 16.91
N LEU A 32 -13.15 -14.11 18.23
CA LEU A 32 -11.90 -13.60 18.77
C LEU A 32 -10.84 -14.70 18.96
N ASP A 33 -11.28 -15.90 19.34
CA ASP A 33 -10.40 -17.06 19.56
C ASP A 33 -11.12 -18.36 19.18
N PRO A 34 -11.28 -18.62 17.87
CA PRO A 34 -11.97 -19.81 17.43
C PRO A 34 -11.15 -21.07 17.74
N PRO A 35 -11.76 -22.15 18.25
CA PRO A 35 -11.05 -23.37 18.68
C PRO A 35 -10.32 -24.09 17.54
N TRP A 36 -10.58 -23.71 16.28
CA TRP A 36 -9.96 -24.25 15.09
C TRP A 36 -8.73 -23.46 14.59
N LEU A 37 -8.43 -22.30 15.18
CA LEU A 37 -7.39 -21.40 14.66
C LEU A 37 -5.99 -22.02 14.73
N ASP A 38 -5.67 -22.65 15.85
CA ASP A 38 -4.36 -23.28 16.05
C ASP A 38 -4.17 -24.52 15.17
N SER A 39 -5.20 -25.36 15.03
CA SER A 39 -5.13 -26.53 14.16
C SER A 39 -5.01 -26.13 12.68
N ARG A 40 -5.71 -25.05 12.27
CA ARG A 40 -5.57 -24.47 10.93
C ARG A 40 -4.17 -23.89 10.69
N ARG A 41 -3.62 -23.16 11.66
CA ARG A 41 -2.24 -22.65 11.59
C ARG A 41 -1.25 -23.80 11.38
N GLN A 42 -1.35 -24.85 12.19
CA GLN A 42 -0.49 -26.03 12.09
C GLN A 42 -0.60 -26.71 10.72
N ALA A 43 -1.83 -26.89 10.21
CA ALA A 43 -2.05 -27.47 8.89
C ALA A 43 -1.48 -26.61 7.75
N GLN A 44 -1.61 -25.28 7.83
CA GLN A 44 -1.04 -24.35 6.85
C GLN A 44 0.50 -24.36 6.87
N VAL A 45 1.12 -24.39 8.05
CA VAL A 45 2.57 -24.48 8.20
C VAL A 45 3.11 -25.81 7.67
N ALA A 46 2.43 -26.92 7.98
CA ALA A 46 2.81 -28.24 7.47
C ALA A 46 2.72 -28.30 5.94
N ALA A 47 1.63 -27.78 5.36
CA ALA A 47 1.47 -27.71 3.91
C ALA A 47 2.47 -26.75 3.24
N ALA A 48 2.87 -25.68 3.93
CA ALA A 48 3.84 -24.72 3.40
C ALA A 48 5.22 -25.32 3.16
N ALA A 49 5.62 -26.33 3.95
CA ALA A 49 6.90 -27.03 3.78
C ALA A 49 6.99 -27.79 2.44
N ASP A 50 5.85 -28.17 1.87
CA ASP A 50 5.77 -28.92 0.61
C ASP A 50 5.64 -28.00 -0.62
N TYR A 51 5.46 -26.68 -0.44
CA TYR A 51 5.39 -25.74 -1.55
C TYR A 51 6.78 -25.32 -2.02
N ALA A 52 7.16 -25.76 -3.22
CA ALA A 52 8.28 -25.19 -3.96
C ALA A 52 7.87 -23.88 -4.63
N VAL A 53 7.70 -22.82 -3.85
CA VAL A 53 7.43 -21.46 -4.34
C VAL A 53 8.69 -20.60 -4.26
N PHE A 54 9.00 -19.91 -5.36
CA PHE A 54 10.07 -18.92 -5.36
C PHE A 54 9.67 -17.72 -4.50
N CYS A 55 10.40 -17.51 -3.41
CA CYS A 55 10.14 -16.45 -2.43
C CYS A 55 11.37 -15.57 -2.14
N ASP A 56 12.51 -15.84 -2.78
CA ASP A 56 13.75 -15.06 -2.64
C ASP A 56 13.81 -13.94 -3.69
N PHE A 57 12.88 -13.01 -3.58
CA PHE A 57 12.89 -11.76 -4.34
C PHE A 57 12.78 -10.59 -3.38
N SER A 58 13.36 -9.46 -3.78
CA SER A 58 13.20 -8.20 -3.07
C SER A 58 12.82 -7.10 -4.05
N PHE A 59 12.09 -6.12 -3.54
CA PHE A 59 11.80 -4.89 -4.24
C PHE A 59 12.64 -3.78 -3.63
N THR A 60 13.13 -2.88 -4.47
CA THR A 60 13.76 -1.63 -4.04
C THR A 60 12.93 -0.49 -4.57
N ASP A 61 12.57 0.44 -3.69
CA ASP A 61 11.88 1.65 -4.11
C ASP A 61 12.82 2.51 -4.98
N ARG A 62 12.36 2.86 -6.18
CA ARG A 62 13.05 3.75 -7.11
C ARG A 62 12.19 4.95 -7.52
N GLN A 63 11.06 5.18 -6.87
CA GLN A 63 10.20 6.33 -7.14
C GLN A 63 10.95 7.67 -7.02
N PRO A 64 11.85 7.89 -6.03
CA PRO A 64 12.60 9.14 -5.96
C PRO A 64 13.55 9.37 -7.13
N ALA A 65 14.08 8.30 -7.71
CA ALA A 65 14.98 8.37 -8.86
C ALA A 65 14.22 8.54 -10.18
N SER A 66 13.03 7.94 -10.29
CA SER A 66 12.30 7.81 -11.55
C SER A 66 11.73 9.12 -12.10
N GLY A 67 11.60 10.18 -11.29
CA GLY A 67 10.95 11.42 -11.70
C GLY A 67 9.42 11.37 -11.70
N ILE A 68 8.81 10.23 -11.34
CA ILE A 68 7.36 10.11 -11.20
C ILE A 68 6.93 10.78 -9.89
N ALA A 69 6.20 11.89 -10.02
CA ALA A 69 5.67 12.67 -8.88
C ALA A 69 4.14 12.60 -8.76
N PHE A 70 3.49 11.67 -9.49
CA PHE A 70 2.04 11.50 -9.43
C PHE A 70 1.58 11.18 -8.01
N HIS A 71 0.56 11.90 -7.54
CA HIS A 71 -0.12 11.58 -6.31
C HIS A 71 -1.59 11.33 -6.60
N HIS A 72 -2.03 10.10 -6.34
CA HIS A 72 -3.41 9.73 -6.45
C HIS A 72 -4.24 10.49 -5.38
N ARG A 73 -5.36 11.09 -5.78
CA ARG A 73 -6.25 11.80 -4.87
C ARG A 73 -7.63 11.17 -4.91
N ILE A 74 -8.03 10.63 -3.77
CA ILE A 74 -9.37 10.13 -3.53
C ILE A 74 -10.26 11.20 -2.92
N VAL A 75 -11.57 11.03 -3.05
CA VAL A 75 -12.57 11.81 -2.32
C VAL A 75 -12.46 11.60 -0.80
N ASP A 76 -12.67 12.67 -0.03
CA ASP A 76 -12.55 12.65 1.43
C ASP A 76 -13.58 11.73 2.11
N ASP A 77 -14.73 11.48 1.50
CA ASP A 77 -15.77 10.60 2.05
C ASP A 77 -15.34 9.12 2.05
N SER A 78 -14.63 8.67 1.00
CA SER A 78 -14.00 7.36 0.91
C SER A 78 -12.74 7.25 1.77
N GLY A 79 -11.93 8.32 1.86
CA GLY A 79 -10.61 8.28 2.49
C GLY A 79 -10.57 8.56 4.00
N ARG A 80 -11.40 9.46 4.52
CA ARG A 80 -11.33 9.89 5.93
C ARG A 80 -12.41 9.32 6.83
N HIS A 81 -13.60 9.09 6.29
CA HIS A 81 -14.77 8.75 7.11
C HIS A 81 -15.36 7.38 6.81
N TYR A 82 -14.61 6.53 6.10
CA TYR A 82 -15.00 5.19 5.59
C TYR A 82 -16.52 4.99 5.66
N ARG A 83 -17.23 5.62 4.73
CA ARG A 83 -18.64 5.32 4.55
C ARG A 83 -18.71 4.14 3.59
N PRO A 84 -19.53 3.11 3.88
CA PRO A 84 -19.83 2.08 2.89
C PRO A 84 -20.57 2.74 1.72
N ASN A 85 -19.80 3.30 0.79
CA ASN A 85 -20.27 3.94 -0.42
C ASN A 85 -20.27 2.89 -1.52
N HIS A 86 -21.41 2.77 -2.21
CA HIS A 86 -21.60 1.89 -3.37
C HIS A 86 -20.98 2.48 -4.66
N TYR A 87 -20.20 3.56 -4.54
CA TYR A 87 -19.60 4.31 -5.65
C TYR A 87 -18.09 4.45 -5.45
N ASP A 88 -17.39 3.32 -5.38
CA ASP A 88 -15.94 3.34 -5.54
C ASP A 88 -15.64 3.38 -7.04
N HIS A 89 -15.39 4.59 -7.56
CA HIS A 89 -15.01 4.74 -8.95
C HIS A 89 -13.51 4.38 -9.04
N GLY A 90 -13.24 3.25 -9.69
CA GLY A 90 -11.89 2.73 -9.83
C GLY A 90 -10.91 3.74 -10.40
N ASN A 91 -9.65 3.60 -10.00
CA ASN A 91 -8.52 4.33 -10.56
C ASN A 91 -7.70 3.37 -11.42
N GLY A 92 -6.76 3.91 -12.18
CA GLY A 92 -6.00 3.08 -13.09
C GLY A 92 -4.69 3.71 -13.53
N ILE A 93 -3.98 2.92 -14.32
CA ILE A 93 -2.83 3.33 -15.10
C ILE A 93 -3.03 2.76 -16.52
N ALA A 94 -2.72 3.54 -17.54
CA ALA A 94 -2.61 3.07 -18.90
C ALA A 94 -1.15 3.17 -19.35
N LEU A 95 -0.75 2.22 -20.18
CA LEU A 95 0.59 2.11 -20.72
C LEU A 95 0.49 2.12 -22.24
N ALA A 96 1.20 3.04 -22.88
CA ALA A 96 1.22 3.17 -24.34
C ALA A 96 2.52 3.89 -24.75
N ASP A 97 2.98 3.64 -25.96
CA ASP A 97 4.01 4.46 -26.61
C ASP A 97 3.28 5.60 -27.34
N VAL A 98 3.23 6.79 -26.72
CA VAL A 98 2.35 7.88 -27.19
C VAL A 98 3.02 8.76 -28.24
N ASP A 99 4.35 8.82 -28.25
CA ASP A 99 5.11 9.60 -29.23
C ASP A 99 5.82 8.77 -30.31
N GLY A 100 5.76 7.44 -30.22
CA GLY A 100 6.28 6.51 -31.21
C GLY A 100 7.80 6.31 -31.10
N ASP A 101 8.41 6.62 -29.96
CA ASP A 101 9.85 6.46 -29.75
C ASP A 101 10.26 5.02 -29.38
N GLY A 102 9.29 4.11 -29.25
CA GLY A 102 9.48 2.71 -28.90
C GLY A 102 9.58 2.45 -27.41
N ARG A 103 9.37 3.46 -26.56
CA ARG A 103 9.35 3.35 -25.10
C ARG A 103 7.91 3.44 -24.59
N THR A 104 7.61 2.68 -23.54
CA THR A 104 6.27 2.66 -22.96
C THR A 104 6.13 3.79 -21.95
N ASP A 105 5.25 4.74 -22.25
CA ASP A 105 4.86 5.85 -21.40
C ASP A 105 3.74 5.45 -20.44
N LEU A 106 3.50 6.30 -19.43
CA LEU A 106 2.52 6.06 -18.37
C LEU A 106 1.48 7.17 -18.31
N TYR A 107 0.20 6.79 -18.28
CA TYR A 107 -0.90 7.71 -18.01
C TYR A 107 -1.62 7.29 -16.72
N PHE A 108 -1.67 8.20 -15.74
CA PHE A 108 -2.32 7.96 -14.46
C PHE A 108 -3.68 8.65 -14.39
N PHE A 109 -4.66 7.90 -13.88
CA PHE A 109 -6.03 8.39 -13.72
C PHE A 109 -6.28 8.84 -12.28
N ASN A 110 -6.85 10.03 -12.13
CA ASN A 110 -7.44 10.53 -10.90
C ASN A 110 -8.94 10.70 -11.10
N GLN A 111 -9.72 10.37 -10.08
CA GLN A 111 -11.16 10.54 -10.12
C GLN A 111 -11.58 12.02 -9.94
N THR A 112 -10.94 12.72 -9.01
CA THR A 112 -11.34 14.07 -8.57
C THR A 112 -10.21 15.09 -8.58
N ALA A 113 -9.10 14.72 -9.23
CA ALA A 113 -7.94 15.57 -9.46
C ALA A 113 -7.47 15.41 -10.90
N PRO A 114 -6.53 16.25 -11.39
CA PRO A 114 -5.98 16.07 -12.72
C PRO A 114 -5.34 14.69 -12.89
N ASN A 115 -5.57 14.10 -14.06
CA ASN A 115 -4.76 12.98 -14.54
C ASN A 115 -3.34 13.47 -14.82
N GLY A 116 -2.42 12.56 -15.07
CA GLY A 116 -1.09 12.95 -15.53
C GLY A 116 -0.49 11.96 -16.51
N MET A 117 0.44 12.46 -17.32
CA MET A 117 1.12 11.72 -18.38
C MET A 117 2.63 11.84 -18.19
N TRP A 118 3.33 10.69 -18.23
CA TRP A 118 4.76 10.59 -18.04
C TRP A 118 5.40 9.91 -19.24
N ARG A 119 6.26 10.64 -19.95
CA ARG A 119 7.11 10.10 -21.02
C ARG A 119 8.24 9.28 -20.42
N ASN A 120 8.51 8.12 -20.99
CA ASN A 120 9.61 7.26 -20.59
C ASN A 120 10.92 7.66 -21.29
N GLU A 121 11.89 8.14 -20.51
CA GLU A 121 13.20 8.55 -21.01
C GLU A 121 14.20 7.37 -21.09
N GLY A 122 13.78 6.17 -20.71
CA GLY A 122 14.63 5.00 -20.57
C GLY A 122 15.33 4.96 -19.21
N GLY A 123 15.93 3.81 -18.88
CA GLY A 123 16.67 3.64 -17.62
C GLY A 123 15.82 3.74 -16.34
N GLY A 124 14.49 3.72 -16.47
CA GLY A 124 13.57 3.94 -15.36
C GLY A 124 13.30 5.41 -15.02
N GLN A 125 13.72 6.34 -15.88
CA GLN A 125 13.48 7.78 -15.75
C GLN A 125 12.26 8.20 -16.57
N PHE A 126 11.48 9.13 -16.01
CA PHE A 126 10.26 9.62 -16.61
C PHE A 126 10.16 11.15 -16.48
N THR A 127 9.62 11.77 -17.53
CA THR A 127 9.37 13.21 -17.58
C THR A 127 7.86 13.47 -17.58
N ASP A 128 7.39 14.37 -16.73
CA ASP A 128 5.99 14.82 -16.76
C ASP A 128 5.73 15.64 -18.03
N ILE A 129 4.79 15.17 -18.85
CA ILE A 129 4.35 15.81 -20.10
C ILE A 129 2.86 16.13 -20.06
N THR A 130 2.23 16.19 -18.87
CA THR A 130 0.79 16.39 -18.70
C THR A 130 0.27 17.65 -19.41
N GLU A 131 1.04 18.72 -19.43
CA GLU A 131 0.67 19.99 -20.09
C GLU A 131 1.03 20.05 -21.58
N GLN A 132 1.67 19.02 -22.14
CA GLN A 132 2.12 18.99 -23.54
C GLN A 132 1.10 18.34 -24.48
N GLY A 133 -0.07 17.96 -23.96
CA GLY A 133 -1.19 17.36 -24.69
C GLY A 133 -2.25 18.36 -25.16
#